data_AF-A0A7Z9WKD1-F1
#
_entry.id   AF-A0A7Z9WKD1-F1
#
_cell.length_a   1.000
_cell.length_b   1.000
_cell.length_c   1.000
_cell.angle_alpha   90.00
_cell.angle_beta   90.00
_cell.angle_gamma   90.00
#
_symmetry.space_group_name_H-M   'P 1'
#
loop_
_entity.id
_entity.type
_entity.pdbx_description
1 polymer ?
#
loop_
_entity_poly.entity_id
_entity_poly.type
_entity_poly.pdbx_seq_one_letter_code
_entity_poly.pdbx_strand_id
1 'polypeptide(L)'
;MTERRSNGLALQTVAQYTYECLRCAFCFDLSWLGPANLCPSYAWGAFESYGARGRIAIARALLEGELEYDEPLIGRVFACTECRACAEHCFKYIDTVAIFAAMREDLAARGLIPPGLAAAADRLAETHNLYGKPHGERLAWLKDRSRADRPASVAFFVGCTPAYVRRSLAGDVYAVLAAAGLDFTVLSDEWCCGHPYMAAGQRERAAEVMRHNVDALAQLGVERVIFECPGCMRTFREDVPEVLDELLPFVFRHYIDLTPKVYLISLLLTFAGAVLFLGTVQSFEFYLVANLLFGASMGISLPYVETIALAALSKSHYGKVRLWGSLGFMGIALWLGKILEIPYHALYYLSAMAFLTLIFGAILVKYDITEHTTAKDDANFSLSKYWAFWLSVFLMQVGFGGFYNFFTIYETDHGVSLEVTSWMWSFGVICEIFMLYFQGPLLQRNLLNILKFATLITALRWMMLYLFPDSIPLTFASQSLHAVSFALYHTAAITYVFSLYTQKKLAQQFFLGIAFGLGGSVGALLSGQIYGENMFLIEAIITFISFMVSWVHQKRRIVYET
;
A
#
# COMPACT_ATOMS: atom_id res chain seq x y z
N MET A 1 31.85 7.56 -4.49
CA MET A 1 31.58 6.88 -5.77
C MET A 1 32.54 5.72 -5.90
N THR A 2 32.04 4.55 -6.21
CA THR A 2 32.82 3.35 -6.57
C THR A 2 31.97 2.58 -7.57
N GLU A 3 32.53 2.30 -8.75
CA GLU A 3 31.82 1.61 -9.82
C GLU A 3 31.67 0.13 -9.46
N ARG A 4 30.50 -0.23 -8.90
CA ARG A 4 30.13 -1.65 -8.76
C ARG A 4 29.84 -2.20 -10.16
N ARG A 5 30.62 -3.20 -10.57
CA ARG A 5 30.53 -3.84 -11.89
C ARG A 5 29.10 -4.35 -12.15
N SER A 6 28.53 -3.95 -13.28
CA SER A 6 27.24 -4.45 -13.75
C SER A 6 27.39 -5.87 -14.31
N ASN A 7 27.46 -6.88 -13.42
CA ASN A 7 27.67 -8.29 -13.77
C ASN A 7 26.49 -8.95 -14.54
N GLY A 8 25.58 -8.18 -15.14
CA GLY A 8 24.48 -8.68 -15.98
C GLY A 8 23.48 -9.59 -15.28
N LEU A 9 23.34 -9.49 -13.95
CA LEU A 9 22.48 -10.37 -13.16
C LEU A 9 21.03 -9.87 -13.15
N ALA A 10 20.06 -10.76 -13.33
CA ALA A 10 18.65 -10.44 -13.11
C ALA A 10 18.43 -9.87 -11.71
N LEU A 11 19.15 -10.40 -10.72
CA LEU A 11 19.16 -9.96 -9.33
C LEU A 11 19.54 -8.48 -9.13
N GLN A 12 20.19 -7.82 -10.09
CA GLN A 12 20.53 -6.39 -10.00
C GLN A 12 19.29 -5.48 -10.04
N THR A 13 18.24 -5.87 -10.76
CA THR A 13 16.96 -5.13 -10.85
C THR A 13 16.31 -4.94 -9.48
N VAL A 14 16.39 -5.96 -8.63
CA VAL A 14 15.81 -6.03 -7.28
C VAL A 14 16.84 -5.82 -6.17
N ALA A 15 18.09 -5.46 -6.51
CA ALA A 15 19.20 -5.38 -5.55
C ALA A 15 18.90 -4.50 -4.33
N GLN A 16 18.17 -3.40 -4.52
CA GLN A 16 17.66 -2.50 -3.48
C GLN A 16 16.98 -3.26 -2.32
N TYR A 17 16.16 -4.27 -2.63
CA TYR A 17 15.45 -5.08 -1.66
C TYR A 17 16.39 -5.92 -0.78
N THR A 18 17.56 -6.30 -1.28
CA THR A 18 18.57 -7.01 -0.47
C THR A 18 19.29 -6.09 0.52
N TYR A 19 19.47 -4.82 0.17
CA TYR A 19 20.14 -3.82 1.01
C TYR A 19 19.20 -3.18 2.04
N GLU A 20 17.89 -3.11 1.77
CA GLU A 20 16.88 -2.64 2.74
C GLU A 20 16.59 -3.66 3.87
N CYS A 21 17.07 -4.89 3.75
CA CYS A 21 16.74 -5.98 4.68
C CYS A 21 17.44 -5.83 6.05
N LEU A 22 16.66 -5.53 7.08
CA LEU A 22 17.12 -5.41 8.48
C LEU A 22 17.46 -6.75 9.18
N ARG A 23 17.45 -7.89 8.46
CA ARG A 23 17.81 -9.24 8.96
C ARG A 23 17.05 -9.71 10.23
N CYS A 24 15.88 -9.14 10.50
CA CYS A 24 15.03 -9.37 11.69
C CYS A 24 14.30 -10.72 11.78
N ALA A 25 14.49 -11.64 10.81
CA ALA A 25 13.85 -12.97 10.72
C ALA A 25 12.32 -13.02 10.51
N PHE A 26 11.59 -11.91 10.64
CA PHE A 26 10.11 -11.89 10.61
C PHE A 26 9.46 -12.38 9.29
N CYS A 27 10.25 -12.59 8.25
CA CYS A 27 9.83 -13.17 6.97
C CYS A 27 9.83 -14.71 6.94
N PHE A 28 10.16 -15.41 8.04
CA PHE A 28 10.09 -16.87 8.10
C PHE A 28 9.82 -17.44 9.50
N ASP A 29 10.30 -16.80 10.56
CA ASP A 29 9.95 -17.12 11.95
C ASP A 29 8.80 -16.22 12.42
N LEU A 30 7.85 -16.78 13.18
CA LEU A 30 6.76 -16.07 13.88
C LEU A 30 6.62 -16.55 15.34
N SER A 31 7.65 -17.17 15.92
CA SER A 31 7.66 -17.82 17.23
C SER A 31 7.12 -16.98 18.41
N TRP A 32 7.19 -15.65 18.33
CA TRP A 32 6.66 -14.72 19.34
C TRP A 32 5.12 -14.55 19.31
N LEU A 33 4.43 -15.08 18.28
CA LEU A 33 2.97 -15.20 18.22
C LEU A 33 2.46 -16.59 18.65
N GLY A 34 3.37 -17.51 18.97
CA GLY A 34 3.09 -18.94 19.19
C GLY A 34 3.98 -19.81 18.30
N PRO A 35 3.90 -21.15 18.40
CA PRO A 35 4.74 -22.08 17.64
C PRO A 35 4.33 -22.13 16.15
N ALA A 36 4.66 -21.07 15.40
CA ALA A 36 4.33 -20.89 13.99
C ALA A 36 5.59 -20.65 13.15
N ASN A 37 5.82 -21.51 12.16
CA ASN A 37 6.86 -21.35 11.15
C ASN A 37 6.21 -20.91 9.84
N LEU A 38 6.54 -19.72 9.36
CA LEU A 38 5.90 -19.08 8.20
C LEU A 38 6.44 -19.61 6.87
N CYS A 39 7.60 -20.27 6.86
CA CYS A 39 8.27 -20.71 5.65
C CYS A 39 8.39 -22.24 5.60
N PRO A 40 7.56 -22.94 4.79
CA PRO A 40 7.64 -24.40 4.63
C PRO A 40 9.04 -24.89 4.22
N SER A 41 9.77 -24.09 3.44
CA SER A 41 11.16 -24.35 3.06
C SER A 41 12.09 -24.40 4.27
N TYR A 42 11.97 -23.46 5.20
CA TYR A 42 12.74 -23.44 6.44
C TYR A 42 12.32 -24.58 7.39
N ALA A 43 11.03 -24.88 7.46
CA ALA A 43 10.50 -26.00 8.24
C ALA A 43 11.07 -27.36 7.78
N TRP A 44 11.23 -27.57 6.47
CA TRP A 44 11.83 -28.77 5.90
C TRP A 44 13.37 -28.79 6.02
N GLY A 45 14.02 -27.69 5.64
CA GLY A 45 15.47 -27.63 5.52
C GLY A 45 16.24 -27.31 6.80
N ALA A 46 15.54 -26.91 7.88
CA ALA A 46 16.04 -26.66 9.24
C ALA A 46 17.30 -25.77 9.35
N PHE A 47 17.58 -24.93 8.35
CA PHE A 47 18.79 -24.13 8.25
C PHE A 47 18.53 -22.79 7.57
N GLU A 48 19.21 -21.73 8.01
CA GLU A 48 18.92 -20.33 7.68
C GLU A 48 18.81 -20.05 6.17
N SER A 49 19.64 -20.69 5.32
CA SER A 49 19.59 -20.50 3.85
C SER A 49 18.33 -21.04 3.16
N TYR A 50 17.51 -21.84 3.86
CA TYR A 50 16.15 -22.18 3.44
C TYR A 50 15.08 -21.20 3.97
N GLY A 51 15.44 -20.31 4.89
CA GLY A 51 14.63 -19.17 5.32
C GLY A 51 14.70 -18.02 4.33
N ALA A 52 13.70 -17.13 4.38
CA ALA A 52 13.66 -15.96 3.51
C ALA A 52 14.83 -14.99 3.82
N ARG A 53 15.17 -14.79 5.11
CA ARG A 53 16.32 -13.96 5.51
C ARG A 53 17.66 -14.51 4.98
N GLY A 54 17.91 -15.81 5.12
CA GLY A 54 19.14 -16.43 4.60
C GLY A 54 19.27 -16.31 3.08
N ARG A 55 18.18 -16.50 2.32
CA ARG A 55 18.19 -16.23 0.87
C ARG A 55 18.51 -14.77 0.55
N ILE A 56 18.00 -13.80 1.32
CA ILE A 56 18.34 -12.39 1.12
C ILE A 56 19.82 -12.10 1.45
N ALA A 57 20.38 -12.78 2.44
CA ALA A 57 21.81 -12.68 2.74
C ALA A 57 22.68 -13.27 1.61
N ILE A 58 22.27 -14.40 1.02
CA ILE A 58 22.91 -15.00 -0.16
C ILE A 58 22.79 -14.08 -1.37
N ALA A 59 21.58 -13.57 -1.65
CA ALA A 59 21.33 -12.61 -2.73
C ALA A 59 22.24 -11.37 -2.63
N ARG A 60 22.39 -10.84 -1.41
CA ARG A 60 23.32 -9.75 -1.14
C ARG A 60 24.78 -10.15 -1.40
N ALA A 61 25.23 -11.32 -0.93
CA ALA A 61 26.60 -11.79 -1.16
C ALA A 61 26.93 -11.98 -2.66
N LEU A 62 25.97 -12.49 -3.45
CA LEU A 62 26.08 -12.58 -4.92
C LEU A 62 26.19 -11.18 -5.57
N LEU A 63 25.44 -10.20 -5.08
CA LEU A 63 25.50 -8.81 -5.55
C LEU A 63 26.75 -8.03 -5.10
N GLU A 64 27.41 -8.48 -4.03
CA GLU A 64 28.66 -7.89 -3.52
C GLU A 64 29.91 -8.63 -4.03
N GLY A 65 29.74 -9.75 -4.74
CA GLY A 65 30.84 -10.56 -5.28
C GLY A 65 31.52 -11.47 -4.25
N GLU A 66 30.87 -11.71 -3.11
CA GLU A 66 31.34 -12.60 -2.04
C GLU A 66 30.94 -14.07 -2.28
N LEU A 67 29.97 -14.31 -3.17
CA LEU A 67 29.56 -15.63 -3.66
C LEU A 67 29.37 -15.59 -5.18
N GLU A 68 29.47 -16.76 -5.82
CA GLU A 68 29.09 -17.00 -7.20
C GLU A 68 27.89 -17.98 -7.27
N TYR A 69 27.22 -18.06 -8.42
CA TYR A 69 26.10 -18.99 -8.62
C TYR A 69 26.61 -20.43 -8.87
N ASP A 70 26.27 -21.35 -7.97
CA ASP A 70 26.71 -22.74 -7.99
C ASP A 70 25.55 -23.76 -7.92
N GLU A 71 25.88 -25.05 -8.05
CA GLU A 71 24.90 -26.15 -7.95
C GLU A 71 24.28 -26.28 -6.52
N PRO A 72 25.04 -26.17 -5.42
CA PRO A 72 24.48 -26.06 -4.06
C PRO A 72 23.38 -25.00 -3.87
N LEU A 73 23.46 -23.85 -4.56
CA LEU A 73 22.45 -22.79 -4.49
C LEU A 73 21.11 -23.17 -5.14
N ILE A 74 21.07 -24.10 -6.10
CA ILE A 74 19.82 -24.61 -6.70
C ILE A 74 18.88 -25.09 -5.58
N GLY A 75 19.40 -25.94 -4.69
CA GLY A 75 18.64 -26.50 -3.58
C GLY A 75 18.15 -25.43 -2.59
N ARG A 76 18.84 -24.30 -2.45
CA ARG A 76 18.42 -23.21 -1.56
C ARG A 76 17.37 -22.33 -2.22
N VAL A 77 17.59 -21.90 -3.46
CA VAL A 77 16.70 -20.96 -4.18
C VAL A 77 15.39 -21.66 -4.58
N PHE A 78 15.45 -22.78 -5.30
CA PHE A 78 14.25 -23.45 -5.82
C PHE A 78 13.39 -24.11 -4.74
N ALA A 79 13.93 -24.39 -3.55
CA ALA A 79 13.13 -24.83 -2.40
C ALA A 79 12.17 -23.75 -1.85
N CYS A 80 12.22 -22.50 -2.33
CA CYS A 80 11.16 -21.52 -2.06
C CYS A 80 9.88 -21.91 -2.81
N THR A 81 8.72 -21.83 -2.17
CA THR A 81 7.41 -22.05 -2.82
C THR A 81 6.77 -20.79 -3.39
N GLU A 82 7.45 -19.65 -3.29
CA GLU A 82 6.98 -18.32 -3.75
C GLU A 82 5.58 -17.90 -3.28
N CYS A 83 5.11 -18.52 -2.19
CA CYS A 83 3.81 -18.30 -1.53
C CYS A 83 3.58 -16.89 -0.95
N ARG A 84 4.48 -15.94 -1.23
CA ARG A 84 4.49 -14.51 -0.82
C ARG A 84 4.40 -14.21 0.69
N ALA A 85 4.13 -15.18 1.56
CA ALA A 85 4.03 -15.02 3.01
C ALA A 85 5.22 -14.25 3.63
N CYS A 86 6.44 -14.53 3.16
CA CYS A 86 7.67 -13.85 3.54
C CYS A 86 7.73 -12.34 3.18
N ALA A 87 7.12 -11.95 2.07
CA ALA A 87 6.97 -10.55 1.67
C ALA A 87 5.80 -9.90 2.42
N GLU A 88 4.68 -10.60 2.57
CA GLU A 88 3.47 -10.12 3.25
C GLU A 88 3.67 -9.80 4.73
N HIS A 89 4.57 -10.52 5.42
CA HIS A 89 4.97 -10.25 6.80
C HIS A 89 6.17 -9.29 6.93
N CYS A 90 6.72 -8.78 5.82
CA CYS A 90 7.86 -7.88 5.88
C CYS A 90 7.48 -6.45 6.29
N PHE A 91 7.86 -6.04 7.50
CA PHE A 91 7.71 -4.66 8.01
C PHE A 91 8.24 -3.56 7.07
N LYS A 92 9.27 -3.85 6.25
CA LYS A 92 9.83 -2.90 5.26
C LYS A 92 9.11 -2.93 3.90
N TYR A 93 8.08 -3.78 3.75
CA TYR A 93 7.39 -4.05 2.48
C TYR A 93 8.39 -4.41 1.36
N ILE A 94 9.37 -5.24 1.70
CA ILE A 94 10.36 -5.76 0.76
C ILE A 94 9.69 -6.91 0.00
N ASP A 95 9.65 -6.85 -1.33
CA ASP A 95 9.22 -8.02 -2.08
C ASP A 95 10.34 -9.06 -2.09
N THR A 96 10.31 -9.94 -1.09
CA THR A 96 11.28 -11.02 -0.97
C THR A 96 11.10 -12.09 -2.05
N VAL A 97 9.91 -12.20 -2.66
CA VAL A 97 9.68 -13.16 -3.75
C VAL A 97 10.29 -12.67 -5.05
N ALA A 98 10.23 -11.37 -5.35
CA ALA A 98 10.94 -10.78 -6.48
C ALA A 98 12.47 -11.01 -6.41
N ILE A 99 13.07 -10.96 -5.20
CA ILE A 99 14.47 -11.37 -4.99
C ILE A 99 14.67 -12.84 -5.41
N PHE A 100 13.80 -13.74 -4.97
CA PHE A 100 13.97 -15.18 -5.20
C PHE A 100 13.68 -15.59 -6.65
N ALA A 101 12.74 -14.92 -7.33
CA ALA A 101 12.48 -15.07 -8.76
C ALA A 101 13.70 -14.63 -9.58
N ALA A 102 14.26 -13.44 -9.29
CA ALA A 102 15.48 -12.97 -9.96
C ALA A 102 16.70 -13.90 -9.70
N MET A 103 16.80 -14.51 -8.50
CA MET A 103 17.80 -15.56 -8.25
C MET A 103 17.56 -16.84 -9.08
N ARG A 104 16.31 -17.17 -9.42
CA ARG A 104 15.99 -18.30 -10.31
C ARG A 104 16.31 -17.97 -11.76
N GLU A 105 16.03 -16.77 -12.22
CA GLU A 105 16.42 -16.29 -13.57
C GLU A 105 17.94 -16.35 -13.75
N ASP A 106 18.71 -15.88 -12.77
CA ASP A 106 20.17 -15.99 -12.78
C ASP A 106 20.68 -17.44 -12.78
N LEU A 107 20.03 -18.35 -12.05
CA LEU A 107 20.36 -19.78 -12.10
C LEU A 107 19.97 -20.41 -13.45
N ALA A 108 18.81 -20.05 -14.00
CA ALA A 108 18.29 -20.55 -15.26
C ALA A 108 19.15 -20.14 -16.46
N ALA A 109 19.61 -18.88 -16.49
CA ALA A 109 20.57 -18.38 -17.47
C ALA A 109 21.93 -19.09 -17.43
N ARG A 110 22.21 -19.86 -16.37
CA ARG A 110 23.42 -20.67 -16.18
C ARG A 110 23.16 -22.19 -16.34
N GLY A 111 21.94 -22.57 -16.73
CA GLY A 111 21.52 -23.98 -16.83
C GLY A 111 21.26 -24.68 -15.49
N LEU A 112 21.35 -23.96 -14.37
CA LEU A 112 21.26 -24.49 -13.00
C LEU A 112 19.79 -24.63 -12.54
N ILE A 113 19.00 -25.38 -13.32
CA ILE A 113 17.56 -25.61 -13.09
C ILE A 113 17.35 -27.03 -12.52
N PRO A 114 16.46 -27.24 -11.54
CA PRO A 114 16.12 -28.59 -11.07
C PRO A 114 15.66 -29.50 -12.22
N PRO A 115 16.22 -30.71 -12.42
CA PRO A 115 15.96 -31.51 -13.62
C PRO A 115 14.48 -31.83 -13.91
N GLY A 116 13.67 -32.06 -12.86
CA GLY A 116 12.23 -32.30 -13.01
C GLY A 116 11.44 -31.06 -13.46
N LEU A 117 11.97 -29.86 -13.23
CA LEU A 117 11.37 -28.58 -13.61
C LEU A 117 11.82 -28.18 -15.03
N ALA A 118 13.09 -28.39 -15.38
CA ALA A 118 13.58 -28.28 -16.76
C ALA A 118 12.78 -29.21 -17.70
N ALA A 119 12.67 -30.50 -17.36
CA ALA A 119 11.89 -31.45 -18.14
C ALA A 119 10.38 -31.14 -18.20
N ALA A 120 9.84 -30.30 -17.30
CA ALA A 120 8.48 -29.79 -17.41
C ALA A 120 8.39 -28.58 -18.37
N ALA A 121 9.35 -27.66 -18.28
CA ALA A 121 9.47 -26.50 -19.17
C ALA A 121 9.66 -26.92 -20.64
N ASP A 122 10.38 -28.00 -20.90
CA ASP A 122 10.62 -28.46 -22.28
C ASP A 122 9.40 -29.15 -22.90
N ARG A 123 8.66 -29.96 -22.12
CA ARG A 123 7.33 -30.46 -22.54
C ARG A 123 6.33 -29.34 -22.84
N LEU A 124 6.44 -28.18 -22.15
CA LEU A 124 5.61 -27.02 -22.45
C LEU A 124 5.91 -26.43 -23.84
N ALA A 125 7.14 -26.50 -24.33
CA ALA A 125 7.47 -25.98 -25.67
C ALA A 125 7.03 -26.94 -26.78
N GLU A 126 7.09 -28.25 -26.55
CA GLU A 126 6.65 -29.26 -27.51
C GLU A 126 5.11 -29.35 -27.65
N THR A 127 4.36 -28.99 -26.60
CA THR A 127 2.91 -29.31 -26.53
C THR A 127 2.02 -28.20 -25.96
N HIS A 128 2.59 -27.05 -25.58
CA HIS A 128 1.90 -25.93 -24.94
C HIS A 128 1.15 -26.30 -23.64
N ASN A 129 1.43 -27.46 -23.02
CA ASN A 129 0.80 -27.90 -21.77
C ASN A 129 1.75 -28.71 -20.87
N LEU A 130 1.41 -28.78 -19.58
CA LEU A 130 2.24 -29.40 -18.53
C LEU A 130 2.35 -30.94 -18.64
N TYR A 131 1.44 -31.56 -19.39
CA TYR A 131 1.24 -33.01 -19.40
C TYR A 131 1.78 -33.71 -20.64
N GLY A 132 2.39 -32.99 -21.58
CA GLY A 132 2.92 -33.57 -22.83
C GLY A 132 1.81 -34.17 -23.71
N LYS A 133 0.60 -33.60 -23.67
CA LYS A 133 -0.55 -34.10 -24.45
C LYS A 133 -0.67 -33.40 -25.81
N PRO A 134 -1.14 -34.07 -26.88
CA PRO A 134 -1.36 -33.43 -28.17
C PRO A 134 -2.34 -32.26 -28.05
N HIS A 135 -1.99 -31.09 -28.57
CA HIS A 135 -2.78 -29.86 -28.36
C HIS A 135 -4.23 -29.96 -28.84
N GLY A 136 -4.47 -30.70 -29.93
CA GLY A 136 -5.82 -30.96 -30.45
C GLY A 136 -6.76 -31.72 -29.47
N GLU A 137 -6.24 -32.31 -28.39
CA GLU A 137 -7.05 -32.87 -27.31
C GLU A 137 -7.64 -31.81 -26.34
N ARG A 138 -7.26 -30.52 -26.44
CA ARG A 138 -7.66 -29.51 -25.43
C ARG A 138 -9.17 -29.42 -25.21
N LEU A 139 -9.94 -29.42 -26.28
CA LEU A 139 -11.42 -29.38 -26.26
C LEU A 139 -12.06 -30.77 -26.36
N ALA A 140 -11.39 -31.84 -25.94
CA ALA A 140 -11.96 -33.20 -25.90
C ALA A 140 -13.01 -33.41 -24.79
N TRP A 141 -13.10 -32.50 -23.81
CA TRP A 141 -14.14 -32.49 -22.77
C TRP A 141 -15.42 -31.76 -23.22
N LEU A 142 -15.31 -30.90 -24.24
CA LEU A 142 -16.38 -30.01 -24.69
C LEU A 142 -17.28 -30.71 -25.71
N LYS A 143 -18.48 -31.12 -25.27
CA LYS A 143 -19.46 -31.86 -26.08
C LYS A 143 -20.11 -31.00 -27.18
N ASP A 144 -20.39 -29.74 -26.87
CA ASP A 144 -20.94 -28.76 -27.81
C ASP A 144 -19.91 -27.66 -28.05
N ARG A 145 -19.46 -27.52 -29.30
CA ARG A 145 -18.45 -26.55 -29.71
C ARG A 145 -19.04 -25.21 -30.17
N SER A 146 -20.36 -24.98 -30.00
CA SER A 146 -21.02 -23.71 -30.32
C SER A 146 -20.40 -22.48 -29.65
N ARG A 147 -19.66 -22.67 -28.55
CA ARG A 147 -18.97 -21.62 -27.78
C ARG A 147 -17.45 -21.62 -27.93
N ALA A 148 -16.87 -22.47 -28.79
CA ALA A 148 -15.43 -22.45 -29.05
C ALA A 148 -15.09 -21.31 -30.04
N ASP A 149 -14.04 -20.55 -29.75
CA ASP A 149 -13.41 -19.55 -30.63
C ASP A 149 -14.35 -18.50 -31.24
N ARG A 150 -15.53 -18.28 -30.62
CA ARG A 150 -16.46 -17.23 -31.03
C ARG A 150 -16.12 -15.91 -30.34
N PRO A 151 -16.40 -14.75 -30.96
CA PRO A 151 -16.34 -13.47 -30.27
C PRO A 151 -17.32 -13.43 -29.09
N ALA A 152 -16.86 -13.00 -27.91
CA ALA A 152 -17.68 -12.84 -26.71
C ALA A 152 -16.97 -11.94 -25.68
N SER A 153 -17.73 -11.12 -24.95
CA SER A 153 -17.19 -10.23 -23.89
C SER A 153 -16.67 -11.00 -22.65
N VAL A 154 -16.82 -12.32 -22.59
CA VAL A 154 -16.31 -13.17 -21.51
C VAL A 154 -15.62 -14.39 -22.11
N ALA A 155 -14.47 -14.79 -21.56
CA ALA A 155 -13.86 -16.10 -21.80
C ALA A 155 -13.82 -16.93 -20.52
N PHE A 156 -13.92 -18.24 -20.64
CA PHE A 156 -13.46 -19.18 -19.61
C PHE A 156 -12.10 -19.73 -20.05
N PHE A 157 -11.03 -19.34 -19.35
CA PHE A 157 -9.70 -19.92 -19.53
C PHE A 157 -9.66 -21.26 -18.80
N VAL A 158 -9.48 -22.34 -19.55
CA VAL A 158 -9.77 -23.71 -19.12
C VAL A 158 -8.62 -24.33 -18.31
N GLY A 159 -7.38 -23.91 -18.59
CA GLY A 159 -6.17 -24.40 -17.92
C GLY A 159 -5.77 -25.83 -18.33
N CYS A 160 -4.50 -26.16 -18.11
CA CYS A 160 -3.95 -27.47 -18.47
C CYS A 160 -4.62 -28.63 -17.71
N THR A 161 -4.93 -28.45 -16.42
CA THR A 161 -5.41 -29.55 -15.56
C THR A 161 -6.82 -30.00 -15.92
N PRO A 162 -7.83 -29.11 -16.07
CA PRO A 162 -9.15 -29.52 -16.52
C PRO A 162 -9.17 -30.02 -17.96
N ALA A 163 -8.49 -29.33 -18.89
CA ALA A 163 -8.51 -29.70 -20.32
C ALA A 163 -8.01 -31.14 -20.58
N TYR A 164 -6.93 -31.56 -19.91
CA TYR A 164 -6.23 -32.82 -20.20
C TYR A 164 -6.40 -33.93 -19.16
N VAL A 165 -6.60 -33.61 -17.87
CA VAL A 165 -6.51 -34.61 -16.76
C VAL A 165 -7.77 -34.67 -15.89
N ARG A 166 -8.46 -33.55 -15.68
CA ARG A 166 -9.68 -33.43 -14.86
C ARG A 166 -10.84 -32.90 -15.70
N ARG A 167 -11.09 -33.57 -16.83
CA ARG A 167 -12.07 -33.20 -17.87
C ARG A 167 -13.51 -32.99 -17.38
N SER A 168 -13.91 -33.59 -16.25
CA SER A 168 -15.20 -33.29 -15.61
C SER A 168 -15.26 -31.82 -15.15
N LEU A 169 -14.23 -31.32 -14.46
CA LEU A 169 -14.20 -29.97 -13.87
C LEU A 169 -14.39 -28.87 -14.93
N ALA A 170 -13.83 -29.04 -16.12
CA ALA A 170 -14.05 -28.13 -17.24
C ALA A 170 -15.52 -28.12 -17.69
N GLY A 171 -16.14 -29.30 -17.80
CA GLY A 171 -17.55 -29.46 -18.13
C GLY A 171 -18.49 -28.95 -17.03
N ASP A 172 -18.13 -29.15 -15.76
CA ASP A 172 -18.90 -28.70 -14.60
C ASP A 172 -18.91 -27.16 -14.52
N VAL A 173 -17.74 -26.52 -14.67
CA VAL A 173 -17.62 -25.05 -14.72
C VAL A 173 -18.36 -24.49 -15.95
N TYR A 174 -18.19 -25.08 -17.14
CA TYR A 174 -18.92 -24.69 -18.35
C TYR A 174 -20.44 -24.78 -18.15
N ALA A 175 -20.94 -25.84 -17.51
CA ALA A 175 -22.35 -26.02 -17.22
C ALA A 175 -22.89 -24.96 -16.24
N VAL A 176 -22.13 -24.61 -15.19
CA VAL A 176 -22.48 -23.53 -14.26
C VAL A 176 -22.53 -22.17 -14.97
N LEU A 177 -21.54 -21.85 -15.80
CA LEU A 177 -21.52 -20.59 -16.55
C LEU A 177 -22.67 -20.49 -17.57
N ALA A 178 -23.01 -21.61 -18.23
CA ALA A 178 -24.14 -21.68 -19.14
C ALA A 178 -25.50 -21.56 -18.40
N ALA A 179 -25.65 -22.22 -17.25
CA ALA A 179 -26.85 -22.13 -16.41
C ALA A 179 -27.03 -20.74 -15.78
N ALA A 180 -25.94 -20.02 -15.52
CA ALA A 180 -25.95 -18.63 -15.10
C ALA A 180 -26.32 -17.63 -16.22
N GLY A 181 -26.58 -18.11 -17.45
CA GLY A 181 -26.96 -17.28 -18.60
C GLY A 181 -25.82 -16.41 -19.15
N LEU A 182 -24.57 -16.68 -18.78
CA LEU A 182 -23.42 -15.89 -19.25
C LEU A 182 -23.16 -16.13 -20.73
N ASP A 183 -22.86 -15.07 -21.46
CA ASP A 183 -22.41 -15.14 -22.85
C ASP A 183 -20.87 -15.18 -22.89
N PHE A 184 -20.32 -16.40 -22.95
CA PHE A 184 -18.87 -16.64 -22.88
C PHE A 184 -18.35 -17.54 -24.00
N THR A 185 -17.05 -17.39 -24.30
CA THR A 185 -16.27 -18.21 -25.24
C THR A 185 -15.26 -19.09 -24.52
N VAL A 186 -14.73 -20.10 -25.20
CA VAL A 186 -13.58 -20.92 -24.77
C VAL A 186 -12.62 -21.07 -25.95
N LEU A 187 -11.32 -21.01 -25.68
CA LEU A 187 -10.29 -20.99 -26.70
C LEU A 187 -9.84 -22.42 -27.04
N SER A 188 -9.79 -22.79 -28.32
CA SER A 188 -9.20 -24.06 -28.75
C SER A 188 -7.68 -24.01 -28.71
N ASP A 189 -7.09 -22.90 -29.14
CA ASP A 189 -5.65 -22.63 -29.12
C ASP A 189 -5.19 -21.88 -27.85
N GLU A 190 -5.82 -22.17 -26.71
CA GLU A 190 -5.33 -21.75 -25.40
C GLU A 190 -4.07 -22.56 -25.05
N TRP A 191 -3.03 -21.91 -24.53
CA TRP A 191 -1.76 -22.54 -24.17
C TRP A 191 -1.68 -22.80 -22.66
N CYS A 192 -0.49 -22.95 -22.08
CA CYS A 192 -0.33 -22.86 -20.63
C CYS A 192 -0.41 -21.39 -20.18
N CYS A 193 -0.59 -21.10 -18.89
CA CYS A 193 -0.56 -19.71 -18.40
C CYS A 193 0.85 -19.10 -18.33
N GLY A 194 1.92 -19.87 -18.61
CA GLY A 194 3.31 -19.43 -18.48
C GLY A 194 3.93 -19.63 -17.08
N HIS A 195 3.13 -19.89 -16.04
CA HIS A 195 3.63 -20.06 -14.67
C HIS A 195 4.77 -21.10 -14.50
N PRO A 196 4.77 -22.28 -15.18
CA PRO A 196 5.87 -23.23 -15.05
C PRO A 196 7.22 -22.69 -15.56
N TYR A 197 7.21 -21.77 -16.54
CA TYR A 197 8.42 -21.09 -17.00
C TYR A 197 8.91 -20.05 -16.00
N MET A 198 8.01 -19.25 -15.41
CA MET A 198 8.37 -18.34 -14.31
C MET A 198 8.96 -19.10 -13.12
N ALA A 199 8.34 -20.21 -12.73
CA ALA A 199 8.86 -21.07 -11.67
C ALA A 199 10.25 -21.66 -12.00
N ALA A 200 10.55 -21.89 -13.28
CA ALA A 200 11.85 -22.35 -13.79
C ALA A 200 12.90 -21.24 -13.96
N GLY A 201 12.55 -19.96 -13.76
CA GLY A 201 13.43 -18.81 -14.06
C GLY A 201 13.53 -18.48 -15.56
N GLN A 202 12.64 -19.00 -16.40
CA GLN A 202 12.68 -18.84 -17.86
C GLN A 202 11.71 -17.74 -18.33
N ARG A 203 11.95 -16.50 -17.87
CA ARG A 203 11.09 -15.33 -18.07
C ARG A 203 10.72 -15.08 -19.54
N GLU A 204 11.64 -15.29 -20.48
CA GLU A 204 11.41 -15.12 -21.92
C GLU A 204 10.42 -16.15 -22.49
N ARG A 205 10.56 -17.43 -22.14
CA ARG A 205 9.61 -18.50 -22.53
C ARG A 205 8.25 -18.32 -21.85
N ALA A 206 8.22 -17.69 -20.67
CA ALA A 206 6.96 -17.26 -20.07
C ALA A 206 6.30 -16.17 -20.92
N ALA A 207 7.04 -15.13 -21.31
CA ALA A 207 6.53 -14.02 -22.11
C ALA A 207 5.91 -14.47 -23.44
N GLU A 208 6.57 -15.36 -24.19
CA GLU A 208 6.05 -15.96 -25.43
C GLU A 208 4.65 -16.58 -25.23
N VAL A 209 4.53 -17.45 -24.23
CA VAL A 209 3.28 -18.17 -23.94
C VAL A 209 2.21 -17.25 -23.36
N MET A 210 2.59 -16.25 -22.56
CA MET A 210 1.67 -15.25 -22.03
C MET A 210 1.09 -14.38 -23.15
N ARG A 211 1.97 -13.90 -24.07
CA ARG A 211 1.60 -13.10 -25.25
C ARG A 211 0.57 -13.82 -26.10
N HIS A 212 0.84 -15.08 -26.48
CA HIS A 212 -0.08 -15.87 -27.32
C HIS A 212 -1.51 -15.92 -26.75
N ASN A 213 -1.66 -16.22 -25.46
CA ASN A 213 -2.99 -16.27 -24.83
C ASN A 213 -3.66 -14.89 -24.79
N VAL A 214 -2.90 -13.82 -24.51
CA VAL A 214 -3.41 -12.45 -24.47
C VAL A 214 -3.93 -12.02 -25.84
N ASP A 215 -3.14 -12.25 -26.88
CA ASP A 215 -3.50 -11.87 -28.26
C ASP A 215 -4.70 -12.68 -28.76
N ALA A 216 -4.79 -13.97 -28.43
CA ALA A 216 -5.95 -14.81 -28.76
C ALA A 216 -7.24 -14.37 -28.03
N LEU A 217 -7.14 -13.98 -26.75
CA LEU A 217 -8.26 -13.40 -25.99
C LEU A 217 -8.71 -12.05 -26.58
N ALA A 218 -7.76 -11.19 -26.94
CA ALA A 218 -8.03 -9.88 -27.53
C ALA A 218 -8.70 -9.98 -28.92
N GLN A 219 -8.27 -10.92 -29.76
CA GLN A 219 -8.87 -11.18 -31.08
C GLN A 219 -10.35 -11.61 -30.99
N LEU A 220 -10.75 -12.25 -29.89
CA LEU A 220 -12.14 -12.65 -29.61
C LEU A 220 -12.97 -11.56 -28.90
N GLY A 221 -12.42 -10.36 -28.69
CA GLY A 221 -13.13 -9.23 -28.07
C GLY A 221 -13.45 -9.46 -26.58
N VAL A 222 -12.62 -10.21 -25.86
CA VAL A 222 -12.88 -10.59 -24.47
C VAL A 222 -12.67 -9.42 -23.52
N GLU A 223 -13.69 -9.11 -22.71
CA GLU A 223 -13.66 -8.05 -21.69
C GLU A 223 -13.57 -8.57 -20.24
N ARG A 224 -13.58 -9.90 -20.03
CA ARG A 224 -13.47 -10.57 -18.73
C ARG A 224 -13.00 -12.01 -18.93
N VAL A 225 -11.99 -12.44 -18.18
CA VAL A 225 -11.56 -13.84 -18.16
C VAL A 225 -11.95 -14.49 -16.83
N ILE A 226 -12.64 -15.63 -16.91
CA ILE A 226 -13.00 -16.48 -15.79
C ILE A 226 -11.97 -17.61 -15.71
N PHE A 227 -11.51 -17.91 -14.50
CA PHE A 227 -10.56 -18.98 -14.21
C PHE A 227 -11.13 -19.92 -13.13
N GLU A 228 -10.92 -21.21 -13.26
CA GLU A 228 -11.16 -22.22 -12.22
C GLU A 228 -9.91 -22.46 -11.35
N CYS A 229 -8.72 -22.22 -11.92
CA CYS A 229 -7.42 -22.41 -11.29
C CYS A 229 -6.91 -21.09 -10.68
N PRO A 230 -6.77 -20.98 -9.35
CA PRO A 230 -6.19 -19.80 -8.70
C PRO A 230 -4.75 -19.49 -9.15
N GLY A 231 -4.00 -20.51 -9.59
CA GLY A 231 -2.66 -20.34 -10.16
C GLY A 231 -2.69 -19.63 -11.52
N CYS A 232 -3.58 -20.05 -12.43
CA CYS A 232 -3.76 -19.35 -13.71
C CYS A 232 -4.27 -17.92 -13.49
N MET A 233 -5.24 -17.74 -12.59
CA MET A 233 -5.77 -16.42 -12.20
C MET A 233 -4.67 -15.50 -11.66
N ARG A 234 -3.85 -15.96 -10.70
CA ARG A 234 -2.71 -15.18 -10.19
C ARG A 234 -1.74 -14.83 -11.31
N THR A 235 -1.41 -15.78 -12.19
CA THR A 235 -0.46 -15.55 -13.27
C THR A 235 -0.99 -14.51 -14.27
N PHE A 236 -2.25 -14.56 -14.69
CA PHE A 236 -2.84 -13.50 -15.54
C PHE A 236 -2.99 -12.14 -14.84
N ARG A 237 -3.16 -12.10 -13.52
CA ARG A 237 -3.36 -10.86 -12.74
C ARG A 237 -2.05 -10.18 -12.30
N GLU A 238 -1.00 -10.97 -12.05
CA GLU A 238 0.26 -10.51 -11.45
C GLU A 238 1.45 -10.74 -12.40
N ASP A 239 1.64 -11.97 -12.89
CA ASP A 239 2.83 -12.33 -13.67
C ASP A 239 2.77 -11.76 -15.10
N VAL A 240 1.62 -11.82 -15.77
CA VAL A 240 1.49 -11.37 -17.18
C VAL A 240 1.78 -9.87 -17.34
N PRO A 241 1.22 -8.95 -16.52
CA PRO A 241 1.55 -7.52 -16.62
C PRO A 241 3.02 -7.23 -16.29
N GLU A 242 3.62 -7.94 -15.32
CA GLU A 242 5.04 -7.79 -14.98
C GLU A 242 5.96 -8.28 -16.11
N VAL A 243 5.61 -9.40 -16.75
CA VAL A 243 6.46 -10.08 -17.74
C VAL A 243 6.36 -9.43 -19.13
N LEU A 244 5.16 -9.04 -19.56
CA LEU A 244 4.92 -8.44 -20.87
C LEU A 244 5.14 -6.91 -20.91
N ASP A 245 5.33 -6.26 -19.76
CA ASP A 245 5.36 -4.79 -19.60
C ASP A 245 4.12 -4.10 -20.19
N GLU A 246 2.97 -4.79 -20.10
CA GLU A 246 1.70 -4.38 -20.70
C GLU A 246 0.53 -4.59 -19.73
N LEU A 247 -0.31 -3.56 -19.59
CA LEU A 247 -1.49 -3.66 -18.76
C LEU A 247 -2.67 -4.30 -19.49
N LEU A 248 -2.90 -5.56 -19.16
CA LEU A 248 -4.19 -6.19 -19.40
C LEU A 248 -5.31 -5.36 -18.73
N PRO A 249 -6.38 -4.98 -19.47
CA PRO A 249 -7.55 -4.38 -18.85
C PRO A 249 -8.26 -5.37 -17.92
N PHE A 250 -9.05 -4.88 -16.94
CA PHE A 250 -10.51 -5.12 -16.75
C PHE A 250 -11.03 -4.39 -15.47
N VAL A 251 -12.32 -3.99 -15.46
CA VAL A 251 -13.07 -3.15 -14.46
C VAL A 251 -12.58 -3.29 -13.00
N PHE A 252 -12.37 -2.31 -12.10
CA PHE A 252 -12.56 -0.85 -11.85
C PHE A 252 -12.12 0.24 -12.87
N ARG A 253 -11.21 1.16 -12.44
CA ARG A 253 -10.67 2.42 -13.07
C ARG A 253 -11.43 3.73 -12.80
N HIS A 254 -12.65 3.67 -12.29
CA HIS A 254 -13.74 4.33 -13.02
C HIS A 254 -13.79 5.88 -13.05
N TYR A 255 -13.15 6.64 -12.14
CA TYR A 255 -13.53 8.06 -11.96
C TYR A 255 -12.50 9.16 -12.27
N ILE A 256 -11.22 9.06 -11.87
CA ILE A 256 -10.18 10.02 -12.27
C ILE A 256 -8.85 9.31 -12.47
N ASP A 257 -8.31 9.36 -13.69
CA ASP A 257 -6.91 9.04 -13.95
C ASP A 257 -6.01 10.20 -13.48
N LEU A 258 -5.08 9.90 -12.56
CA LEU A 258 -4.05 10.84 -12.10
C LEU A 258 -3.01 11.08 -13.20
N THR A 259 -3.34 11.95 -14.16
CA THR A 259 -2.47 12.32 -15.28
C THR A 259 -1.72 13.64 -15.03
N PRO A 260 -0.66 13.97 -15.80
CA PRO A 260 0.09 15.21 -15.59
C PRO A 260 -0.76 16.44 -15.90
N LYS A 261 -1.77 16.29 -16.77
CA LYS A 261 -2.78 17.32 -17.04
C LYS A 261 -3.67 17.57 -15.82
N VAL A 262 -4.16 16.51 -15.18
CA VAL A 262 -4.98 16.61 -13.95
C VAL A 262 -4.18 17.23 -12.80
N TYR A 263 -2.91 16.85 -12.64
CA TYR A 263 -2.01 17.42 -11.65
C TYR A 263 -1.64 18.88 -11.92
N LEU A 264 -1.30 19.25 -13.17
CA LEU A 264 -1.04 20.66 -13.52
C LEU A 264 -2.29 21.53 -13.31
N ILE A 265 -3.48 21.00 -13.59
CA ILE A 265 -4.76 21.66 -13.27
C ILE A 265 -4.93 21.78 -11.74
N SER A 266 -4.65 20.75 -10.94
CA SER A 266 -4.76 20.84 -9.48
C SER A 266 -3.77 21.84 -8.88
N LEU A 267 -2.54 21.94 -9.38
CA LEU A 267 -1.60 22.98 -8.98
C LEU A 267 -2.11 24.40 -9.30
N LEU A 268 -2.67 24.60 -10.49
CA LEU A 268 -3.25 25.88 -10.90
C LEU A 268 -4.47 26.26 -10.05
N LEU A 269 -5.35 25.29 -9.74
CA LEU A 269 -6.52 25.52 -8.88
C LEU A 269 -6.15 25.70 -7.40
N THR A 270 -5.09 25.04 -6.90
CA THR A 270 -4.48 25.33 -5.59
C THR A 270 -3.99 26.77 -5.52
N PHE A 271 -3.26 27.26 -6.53
CA PHE A 271 -2.80 28.65 -6.55
C PHE A 271 -3.96 29.65 -6.70
N ALA A 272 -4.93 29.37 -7.58
CA ALA A 272 -6.11 30.21 -7.75
C ALA A 272 -6.95 30.28 -6.46
N GLY A 273 -7.16 29.15 -5.76
CA GLY A 273 -7.83 29.12 -4.46
C GLY A 273 -7.09 29.93 -3.40
N ALA A 274 -5.76 29.83 -3.34
CA ALA A 274 -4.93 30.62 -2.42
C ALA A 274 -5.06 32.13 -2.64
N VAL A 275 -5.09 32.57 -3.92
CA VAL A 275 -5.27 33.98 -4.29
C VAL A 275 -6.72 34.44 -4.06
N LEU A 276 -7.72 33.59 -4.32
CA LEU A 276 -9.14 33.92 -4.12
C LEU A 276 -9.43 34.30 -2.66
N PHE A 277 -8.80 33.64 -1.67
CA PHE A 277 -8.95 33.99 -0.26
C PHE A 277 -8.74 35.48 0.03
N LEU A 278 -7.79 36.15 -0.65
CA LEU A 278 -7.51 37.59 -0.47
C LEU A 278 -8.73 38.47 -0.81
N GLY A 279 -9.51 38.06 -1.82
CA GLY A 279 -10.74 38.74 -2.22
C GLY A 279 -11.98 38.31 -1.42
N THR A 280 -11.97 37.13 -0.81
CA THR A 280 -13.15 36.54 -0.15
C THR A 280 -13.16 36.64 1.37
N VAL A 281 -12.10 37.17 2.03
CA VAL A 281 -12.01 37.33 3.51
C VAL A 281 -13.29 37.89 4.13
N GLN A 282 -13.96 38.83 3.46
CA GLN A 282 -15.13 39.55 3.97
C GLN A 282 -16.48 38.82 3.75
N SER A 283 -16.48 37.60 3.19
CA SER A 283 -17.71 36.85 2.90
C SER A 283 -17.53 35.35 3.11
N PHE A 284 -18.20 34.82 4.13
CA PHE A 284 -18.12 33.41 4.52
C PHE A 284 -18.41 32.44 3.36
N GLU A 285 -19.48 32.67 2.59
CA GLU A 285 -19.86 31.78 1.48
C GLU A 285 -18.77 31.70 0.40
N PHE A 286 -18.23 32.85 -0.03
CA PHE A 286 -17.17 32.87 -1.04
C PHE A 286 -15.83 32.34 -0.47
N TYR A 287 -15.56 32.56 0.82
CA TYR A 287 -14.39 31.99 1.50
C TYR A 287 -14.49 30.46 1.62
N LEU A 288 -15.68 29.93 1.91
CA LEU A 288 -15.96 28.50 1.95
C LEU A 288 -15.80 27.86 0.56
N VAL A 289 -16.29 28.51 -0.50
CA VAL A 289 -16.07 28.04 -1.89
C VAL A 289 -14.59 28.06 -2.26
N ALA A 290 -13.84 29.10 -1.91
CA ALA A 290 -12.38 29.15 -2.10
C ALA A 290 -11.65 28.04 -1.33
N ASN A 291 -12.07 27.76 -0.09
CA ASN A 291 -11.52 26.70 0.75
C ASN A 291 -11.79 25.30 0.19
N LEU A 292 -13.02 25.04 -0.27
CA LEU A 292 -13.39 23.77 -0.90
C LEU A 292 -12.59 23.54 -2.19
N LEU A 293 -12.41 24.58 -3.02
CA LEU A 293 -11.58 24.52 -4.23
C LEU A 293 -10.11 24.24 -3.89
N PHE A 294 -9.55 24.97 -2.94
CA PHE A 294 -8.17 24.80 -2.47
C PHE A 294 -7.93 23.39 -1.91
N GLY A 295 -8.81 22.92 -1.02
CA GLY A 295 -8.73 21.60 -0.39
C GLY A 295 -8.86 20.44 -1.38
N ALA A 296 -9.84 20.48 -2.28
CA ALA A 296 -10.01 19.47 -3.32
C ALA A 296 -8.79 19.39 -4.26
N SER A 297 -8.20 20.55 -4.61
CA SER A 297 -7.01 20.64 -5.46
C SER A 297 -5.76 20.11 -4.75
N MET A 298 -5.56 20.47 -3.47
CA MET A 298 -4.46 19.94 -2.65
C MET A 298 -4.54 18.42 -2.45
N GLY A 299 -5.76 17.87 -2.35
CA GLY A 299 -6.02 16.43 -2.24
C GLY A 299 -5.56 15.61 -3.46
N ILE A 300 -5.42 16.21 -4.63
CA ILE A 300 -4.82 15.61 -5.83
C ILE A 300 -3.30 15.83 -5.84
N SER A 301 -2.87 17.05 -5.52
CA SER A 301 -1.47 17.48 -5.66
C SER A 301 -0.49 16.71 -4.77
N LEU A 302 -0.85 16.41 -3.51
CA LEU A 302 0.06 15.70 -2.60
C LEU A 302 0.27 14.22 -2.98
N PRO A 303 -0.77 13.39 -3.20
CA PRO A 303 -0.58 12.00 -3.62
C PRO A 303 0.23 11.85 -4.91
N TYR A 304 0.04 12.75 -5.88
CA TYR A 304 0.80 12.74 -7.14
C TYR A 304 2.30 12.99 -6.93
N VAL A 305 2.66 13.96 -6.08
CA VAL A 305 4.06 14.20 -5.67
C VAL A 305 4.63 13.00 -4.93
N GLU A 306 3.87 12.36 -4.03
CA GLU A 306 4.30 11.14 -3.35
C GLU A 306 4.48 9.97 -4.34
N THR A 307 3.63 9.84 -5.38
CA THR A 307 3.77 8.82 -6.44
C THR A 307 5.07 8.99 -7.23
N ILE A 308 5.37 10.19 -7.74
CA ILE A 308 6.64 10.45 -8.44
C ILE A 308 7.83 10.21 -7.50
N ALA A 309 7.76 10.69 -6.26
CA ALA A 309 8.83 10.52 -5.28
C ALA A 309 9.08 9.05 -4.91
N LEU A 310 8.05 8.19 -4.86
CA LEU A 310 8.19 6.76 -4.58
C LEU A 310 8.64 5.94 -5.81
N ALA A 311 8.37 6.42 -7.02
CA ALA A 311 8.89 5.81 -8.26
C ALA A 311 10.35 6.18 -8.53
N ALA A 312 10.73 7.44 -8.33
CA ALA A 312 12.07 7.95 -8.63
C ALA A 312 13.09 7.76 -7.48
N LEU A 313 12.67 7.48 -6.24
CA LEU A 313 13.55 7.35 -5.08
C LEU A 313 13.34 6.03 -4.34
N SER A 314 14.46 5.34 -4.03
CA SER A 314 14.45 4.22 -3.07
C SER A 314 13.87 4.67 -1.71
N LYS A 315 13.18 3.77 -0.99
CA LYS A 315 12.45 4.11 0.25
C LYS A 315 13.36 4.71 1.32
N SER A 316 14.63 4.28 1.35
CA SER A 316 15.68 4.84 2.21
C SER A 316 16.02 6.32 1.95
N HIS A 317 15.77 6.82 0.73
CA HIS A 317 15.90 8.22 0.36
C HIS A 317 14.57 8.97 0.46
N TYR A 318 13.43 8.35 0.14
CA TYR A 318 12.10 8.91 0.39
C TYR A 318 11.92 9.37 1.84
N GLY A 319 12.36 8.56 2.83
CA GLY A 319 12.33 8.94 4.24
C GLY A 319 13.18 10.19 4.58
N LYS A 320 14.31 10.40 3.89
CA LYS A 320 15.15 11.60 4.03
C LYS A 320 14.50 12.82 3.36
N VAL A 321 13.80 12.63 2.25
CA VAL A 321 13.04 13.69 1.58
C VAL A 321 11.85 14.13 2.45
N ARG A 322 11.12 13.21 3.07
CA ARG A 322 10.01 13.57 3.98
C ARG A 322 10.46 14.36 5.22
N LEU A 323 11.67 14.11 5.73
CA LEU A 323 12.25 14.90 6.83
C LEU A 323 12.37 16.40 6.48
N TRP A 324 12.67 16.75 5.23
CA TRP A 324 12.68 18.15 4.80
C TRP A 324 11.29 18.81 4.85
N GLY A 325 10.21 18.03 4.68
CA GLY A 325 8.85 18.50 4.91
C GLY A 325 8.60 18.87 6.37
N SER A 326 9.02 18.02 7.32
CA SER A 326 8.91 18.31 8.77
C SER A 326 9.77 19.51 9.19
N LEU A 327 10.98 19.65 8.64
CA LEU A 327 11.85 20.81 8.88
C LEU A 327 11.26 22.09 8.27
N GLY A 328 10.66 22.01 7.08
CA GLY A 328 9.97 23.13 6.43
C GLY A 328 8.75 23.60 7.22
N PHE A 329 7.91 22.67 7.71
CA PHE A 329 6.79 22.96 8.60
C PHE A 329 7.26 23.66 9.89
N MET A 330 8.29 23.13 10.54
CA MET A 330 8.84 23.72 11.76
C MET A 330 9.37 25.14 11.51
N GLY A 331 10.13 25.34 10.43
CA GLY A 331 10.67 26.65 10.06
C GLY A 331 9.57 27.68 9.77
N ILE A 332 8.54 27.31 9.00
CA ILE A 332 7.46 28.25 8.66
C ILE A 332 6.52 28.52 9.84
N ALA A 333 6.28 27.54 10.73
CA ALA A 333 5.48 27.73 11.95
C ALA A 333 6.16 28.70 12.93
N LEU A 334 7.46 28.53 13.19
CA LEU A 334 8.26 29.43 14.04
C LEU A 334 8.40 30.84 13.43
N TRP A 335 8.45 30.94 12.09
CA TRP A 335 8.47 32.23 11.40
C TRP A 335 7.12 32.95 11.49
N LEU A 336 6.03 32.29 11.08
CA LEU A 336 4.68 32.87 11.08
C LEU A 336 4.24 33.32 12.48
N GLY A 337 4.59 32.56 13.53
CA GLY A 337 4.30 32.92 14.92
C GLY A 337 4.92 34.25 15.40
N LYS A 338 5.83 34.86 14.62
CA LYS A 338 6.46 36.16 14.89
C LYS A 338 5.96 37.31 14.00
N ILE A 339 5.24 37.01 12.91
CA ILE A 339 4.88 38.02 11.88
C ILE A 339 3.38 38.09 11.54
N LEU A 340 2.57 37.21 12.12
CA LEU A 340 1.11 37.20 11.94
C LEU A 340 0.43 38.28 12.80
N GLU A 341 0.57 39.54 12.39
CA GLU A 341 -0.11 40.70 12.99
C GLU A 341 -1.52 40.92 12.41
N ILE A 342 -1.74 40.59 11.13
CA ILE A 342 -3.03 40.72 10.44
C ILE A 342 -3.33 39.50 9.55
N PRO A 343 -4.61 39.13 9.32
CA PRO A 343 -4.98 37.95 8.53
C PRO A 343 -4.41 37.93 7.11
N TYR A 344 -4.26 39.10 6.48
CA TYR A 344 -3.67 39.21 5.15
C TYR A 344 -2.21 38.76 5.09
N HIS A 345 -1.43 38.83 6.17
CA HIS A 345 -0.07 38.27 6.21
C HIS A 345 -0.10 36.76 5.97
N ALA A 346 -1.00 36.02 6.63
CA ALA A 346 -1.16 34.58 6.41
C ALA A 346 -1.48 34.27 4.93
N LEU A 347 -2.39 35.05 4.33
CA LEU A 347 -2.84 34.84 2.96
C LEU A 347 -1.79 35.22 1.90
N TYR A 348 -0.94 36.23 2.16
CA TYR A 348 0.20 36.54 1.29
C TYR A 348 1.25 35.42 1.35
N TYR A 349 1.56 34.89 2.53
CA TYR A 349 2.47 33.73 2.66
C TYR A 349 1.88 32.47 2.01
N LEU A 350 0.58 32.20 2.21
CA LEU A 350 -0.12 31.08 1.55
C LEU A 350 -0.08 31.21 0.03
N SER A 351 -0.34 32.41 -0.52
CA SER A 351 -0.28 32.68 -1.96
C SER A 351 1.13 32.51 -2.51
N ALA A 352 2.15 33.00 -1.80
CA ALA A 352 3.55 32.85 -2.19
C ALA A 352 4.00 31.38 -2.15
N MET A 353 3.64 30.62 -1.11
CA MET A 353 3.95 29.20 -1.02
C MET A 353 3.20 28.39 -2.08
N ALA A 354 1.92 28.67 -2.34
CA ALA A 354 1.15 28.03 -3.41
C ALA A 354 1.73 28.32 -4.80
N PHE A 355 2.27 29.53 -5.04
CA PHE A 355 2.98 29.87 -6.26
C PHE A 355 4.30 29.09 -6.41
N LEU A 356 5.07 28.92 -5.33
CA LEU A 356 6.26 28.07 -5.35
C LEU A 356 5.90 26.59 -5.57
N THR A 357 4.83 26.09 -4.93
CA THR A 357 4.32 24.73 -5.15
C THR A 357 3.87 24.52 -6.60
N LEU A 358 3.23 25.51 -7.23
CA LEU A 358 2.90 25.49 -8.65
C LEU A 358 4.17 25.40 -9.53
N ILE A 359 5.20 26.21 -9.26
CA ILE A 359 6.46 26.20 -10.02
C ILE A 359 7.20 24.87 -9.84
N PHE A 360 7.51 24.48 -8.59
CA PHE A 360 8.29 23.27 -8.32
C PHE A 360 7.51 21.99 -8.67
N GLY A 361 6.20 21.98 -8.49
CA GLY A 361 5.33 20.89 -8.94
C GLY A 361 5.29 20.76 -10.47
N ALA A 362 5.15 21.87 -11.21
CA ALA A 362 5.20 21.83 -12.67
C ALA A 362 6.59 21.43 -13.21
N ILE A 363 7.67 21.71 -12.48
CA ILE A 363 9.01 21.19 -12.76
C ILE A 363 9.08 19.68 -12.48
N LEU A 364 8.44 19.19 -11.40
CA LEU A 364 8.44 17.78 -11.00
C LEU A 364 7.87 16.85 -12.08
N VAL A 365 6.90 17.32 -12.87
CA VAL A 365 6.33 16.58 -14.02
C VAL A 365 7.40 16.10 -15.02
N LYS A 366 8.54 16.78 -15.13
CA LYS A 366 9.66 16.34 -16.00
C LYS A 366 10.37 15.08 -15.52
N TYR A 367 10.14 14.69 -14.26
CA TYR A 367 10.67 13.50 -13.62
C TYR A 367 9.59 12.43 -13.43
N ASP A 368 8.40 12.64 -14.00
CA ASP A 368 7.35 11.64 -14.01
C ASP A 368 7.67 10.56 -15.04
N ILE A 369 8.12 9.42 -14.51
CA ILE A 369 8.38 8.19 -15.25
C ILE A 369 7.29 7.14 -14.99
N THR A 370 6.15 7.54 -14.42
CA THR A 370 5.09 6.59 -14.04
C THR A 370 4.04 6.45 -15.13
N GLU A 371 3.82 5.22 -15.60
CA GLU A 371 2.61 4.91 -16.36
C GLU A 371 1.40 5.06 -15.43
N HIS A 372 0.46 5.94 -15.80
CA HIS A 372 -0.69 6.26 -14.96
C HIS A 372 -1.80 5.22 -15.06
N THR A 373 -1.55 4.07 -14.44
CA THR A 373 -2.47 2.94 -14.44
C THR A 373 -2.95 2.58 -13.04
N THR A 374 -3.91 3.39 -12.59
CA THR A 374 -5.08 2.97 -11.81
C THR A 374 -5.26 1.45 -11.64
N ALA A 375 -5.00 0.97 -10.42
CA ALA A 375 -5.34 -0.39 -9.99
C ALA A 375 -6.87 -0.60 -9.91
N LYS A 376 -7.28 -1.87 -9.87
CA LYS A 376 -8.67 -2.31 -10.09
C LYS A 376 -8.96 -3.47 -9.09
N ASP A 377 -9.98 -3.31 -8.26
CA ASP A 377 -10.19 -4.08 -7.00
C ASP A 377 -10.84 -5.48 -7.13
N ASP A 378 -10.71 -6.28 -6.07
CA ASP A 378 -11.27 -7.64 -5.91
C ASP A 378 -12.29 -7.73 -4.74
N ALA A 379 -13.24 -8.67 -4.80
CA ALA A 379 -14.51 -8.59 -4.07
C ALA A 379 -14.54 -9.02 -2.56
N ASN A 380 -13.43 -8.96 -1.81
CA ASN A 380 -13.34 -9.59 -0.47
C ASN A 380 -13.11 -8.62 0.73
N PHE A 381 -13.32 -7.31 0.54
CA PHE A 381 -13.22 -6.31 1.61
C PHE A 381 -14.56 -6.06 2.31
N SER A 382 -14.58 -6.15 3.65
CA SER A 382 -15.79 -5.90 4.45
C SER A 382 -15.49 -5.08 5.71
N LEU A 383 -16.04 -3.86 5.77
CA LEU A 383 -16.00 -3.00 6.96
C LEU A 383 -16.85 -3.56 8.11
N SER A 384 -17.96 -4.23 7.81
CA SER A 384 -18.95 -4.64 8.82
C SER A 384 -18.43 -5.72 9.78
N LYS A 385 -17.54 -6.61 9.31
CA LYS A 385 -16.89 -7.64 10.16
C LYS A 385 -16.17 -7.00 11.36
N TYR A 386 -15.44 -5.92 11.12
CA TYR A 386 -14.61 -5.22 12.12
C TYR A 386 -15.13 -3.81 12.44
N TRP A 387 -16.46 -3.60 12.37
CA TRP A 387 -17.10 -2.28 12.54
C TRP A 387 -16.66 -1.53 13.82
N ALA A 388 -16.42 -2.25 14.92
CA ALA A 388 -16.01 -1.64 16.19
C ALA A 388 -14.60 -1.05 16.13
N PHE A 389 -13.67 -1.70 15.41
CA PHE A 389 -12.37 -1.10 15.13
C PHE A 389 -12.51 0.17 14.28
N TRP A 390 -13.31 0.13 13.21
CA TRP A 390 -13.53 1.30 12.35
C TRP A 390 -14.21 2.46 13.07
N LEU A 391 -15.19 2.18 13.94
CA LEU A 391 -15.81 3.20 14.78
C LEU A 391 -14.82 3.79 15.80
N SER A 392 -13.92 2.98 16.37
CA SER A 392 -12.85 3.49 17.23
C SER A 392 -11.88 4.40 16.46
N VAL A 393 -11.45 4.01 15.26
CA VAL A 393 -10.60 4.85 14.38
C VAL A 393 -11.30 6.17 14.01
N PHE A 394 -12.57 6.11 13.63
CA PHE A 394 -13.38 7.30 13.33
C PHE A 394 -13.49 8.22 14.55
N LEU A 395 -13.96 7.72 15.69
CA LEU A 395 -14.13 8.52 16.92
C LEU A 395 -12.80 9.05 17.48
N MET A 396 -11.70 8.32 17.32
CA MET A 396 -10.36 8.81 17.64
C MET A 396 -10.08 10.09 16.85
N GLN A 397 -10.31 10.07 15.53
CA GLN A 397 -9.98 11.20 14.65
C GLN A 397 -11.00 12.35 14.69
N VAL A 398 -12.27 12.09 15.00
CA VAL A 398 -13.25 13.15 15.36
C VAL A 398 -12.74 13.92 16.58
N GLY A 399 -12.22 13.23 17.58
CA GLY A 399 -11.59 13.83 18.76
C GLY A 399 -10.28 14.58 18.49
N PHE A 400 -9.80 14.70 17.26
CA PHE A 400 -8.69 15.59 16.88
C PHE A 400 -9.17 16.89 16.21
N GLY A 401 -10.47 17.10 16.04
CA GLY A 401 -11.05 18.25 15.33
C GLY A 401 -10.58 19.60 15.87
N GLY A 402 -10.72 19.80 17.18
CA GLY A 402 -10.31 20.99 17.92
C GLY A 402 -8.80 21.15 17.89
N PHE A 403 -8.07 20.06 18.10
CA PHE A 403 -6.61 20.11 18.07
C PHE A 403 -6.04 20.60 16.73
N TYR A 404 -6.53 20.13 15.58
CA TYR A 404 -5.97 20.54 14.28
C TYR A 404 -6.48 21.89 13.77
N ASN A 405 -7.68 22.33 14.16
CA ASN A 405 -8.30 23.54 13.60
C ASN A 405 -8.36 24.72 14.58
N PHE A 406 -8.41 24.44 15.89
CA PHE A 406 -8.75 25.42 16.93
C PHE A 406 -7.69 25.55 18.05
N PHE A 407 -6.76 24.60 18.22
CA PHE A 407 -5.74 24.63 19.29
C PHE A 407 -4.98 25.95 19.36
N THR A 408 -4.50 26.47 18.22
CA THR A 408 -3.69 27.70 18.22
C THR A 408 -4.45 28.90 18.75
N ILE A 409 -5.74 29.04 18.40
CA ILE A 409 -6.58 30.16 18.86
C ILE A 409 -7.09 29.93 20.29
N TYR A 410 -7.37 28.69 20.67
CA TYR A 410 -7.75 28.31 22.04
C TYR A 410 -6.65 28.67 23.05
N GLU A 411 -5.39 28.31 22.80
CA GLU A 411 -4.29 28.67 23.71
C GLU A 411 -4.08 30.20 23.77
N THR A 412 -4.27 30.94 22.65
CA THR A 412 -4.16 32.41 22.66
C THR A 412 -5.32 33.10 23.39
N ASP A 413 -6.54 32.54 23.31
CA ASP A 413 -7.70 33.03 24.07
C ASP A 413 -7.49 32.85 25.59
N HIS A 414 -6.70 31.83 25.99
CA HIS A 414 -6.26 31.61 27.38
C HIS A 414 -4.92 32.29 27.72
N GLY A 415 -4.43 33.21 26.88
CA GLY A 415 -3.30 34.09 27.18
C GLY A 415 -1.90 33.57 26.83
N VAL A 416 -1.77 32.41 26.18
CA VAL A 416 -0.49 31.92 25.64
C VAL A 416 -0.13 32.75 24.39
N SER A 417 1.12 33.21 24.27
CA SER A 417 1.50 34.02 23.09
C SER A 417 1.68 33.16 21.84
N LEU A 418 1.36 33.72 20.66
CA LEU A 418 1.42 33.01 19.38
C LEU A 418 2.82 32.41 19.10
N GLU A 419 3.91 33.10 19.50
CA GLU A 419 5.27 32.54 19.40
C GLU A 419 5.43 31.28 20.27
N VAL A 420 4.94 31.28 21.52
CA VAL A 420 5.01 30.12 22.40
C VAL A 420 4.18 28.96 21.82
N THR A 421 3.00 29.24 21.25
CA THR A 421 2.17 28.24 20.59
C THR A 421 2.85 27.65 19.33
N SER A 422 3.57 28.47 18.55
CA SER A 422 4.43 27.96 17.45
C SER A 422 5.60 27.10 17.95
N TRP A 423 6.19 27.41 19.11
CA TRP A 423 7.18 26.54 19.76
C TRP A 423 6.57 25.22 20.24
N MET A 424 5.34 25.22 20.75
CA MET A 424 4.60 24.02 21.15
C MET A 424 4.36 23.08 19.97
N TRP A 425 3.87 23.59 18.82
CA TRP A 425 3.76 22.82 17.58
C TRP A 425 5.11 22.22 17.15
N SER A 426 6.17 23.03 17.17
CA SER A 426 7.52 22.63 16.77
C SER A 426 8.09 21.53 17.67
N PHE A 427 7.86 21.63 18.99
CA PHE A 427 8.26 20.62 19.97
C PHE A 427 7.50 19.30 19.78
N GLY A 428 6.20 19.36 19.47
CA GLY A 428 5.41 18.17 19.11
C GLY A 428 6.01 17.40 17.93
N VAL A 429 6.45 18.11 16.88
CA VAL A 429 7.13 17.51 15.72
C VAL A 429 8.50 16.92 16.07
N ILE A 430 9.27 17.53 16.98
CA ILE A 430 10.53 16.95 17.46
C ILE A 430 10.28 15.61 18.19
N CYS A 431 9.27 15.57 19.06
CA CYS A 431 8.87 14.34 19.75
C CYS A 431 8.32 13.29 18.77
N GLU A 432 7.59 13.71 17.72
CA GLU A 432 7.09 12.84 16.66
C GLU A 432 8.25 12.15 15.91
N ILE A 433 9.23 12.92 15.43
CA ILE A 433 10.41 12.40 14.73
C ILE A 433 11.17 11.38 15.60
N PHE A 434 11.33 11.67 16.90
CA PHE A 434 11.95 10.75 17.85
C PHE A 434 11.15 9.44 17.99
N MET A 435 9.82 9.52 18.15
CA MET A 435 8.97 8.34 18.23
C MET A 435 9.01 7.52 16.93
N LEU A 436 8.88 8.16 15.76
CA LEU A 436 8.93 7.49 14.46
C LEU A 436 10.23 6.71 14.24
N TYR A 437 11.35 7.23 14.75
CA TYR A 437 12.65 6.57 14.71
C TYR A 437 12.75 5.36 15.68
N PHE A 438 12.27 5.51 16.92
CA PHE A 438 12.47 4.52 18.00
C PHE A 438 11.30 3.55 18.25
N GLN A 439 10.13 3.72 17.62
CA GLN A 439 8.92 2.90 17.88
C GLN A 439 9.03 1.41 17.48
N GLY A 440 10.03 1.02 16.69
CA GLY A 440 10.14 -0.34 16.12
C GLY A 440 9.96 -1.50 17.12
N PRO A 441 10.61 -1.50 18.30
CA PRO A 441 10.43 -2.51 19.34
C PRO A 441 9.08 -2.45 20.07
N LEU A 442 8.41 -1.29 20.09
CA LEU A 442 7.06 -1.18 20.66
C LEU A 442 6.05 -1.90 19.76
N LEU A 443 6.15 -1.71 18.44
CA LEU A 443 5.26 -2.30 17.43
C LEU A 443 5.35 -3.83 17.33
N GLN A 444 6.36 -4.47 17.94
CA GLN A 444 6.41 -5.94 18.09
C GLN A 444 5.53 -6.48 19.22
N ARG A 445 4.97 -5.59 20.06
CA ARG A 445 4.01 -5.95 21.12
C ARG A 445 2.59 -6.02 20.55
N ASN A 446 1.62 -6.41 21.38
CA ASN A 446 0.22 -6.50 20.96
C ASN A 446 -0.32 -5.14 20.47
N LEU A 447 -0.47 -4.99 19.15
CA LEU A 447 -0.89 -3.75 18.48
C LEU A 447 -2.21 -3.19 19.02
N LEU A 448 -3.20 -4.03 19.34
CA LEU A 448 -4.48 -3.58 19.89
C LEU A 448 -4.34 -2.99 21.31
N ASN A 449 -3.37 -3.47 22.09
CA ASN A 449 -3.03 -2.85 23.38
C ASN A 449 -2.28 -1.51 23.20
N ILE A 450 -1.44 -1.38 22.16
CA ILE A 450 -0.78 -0.11 21.81
C ILE A 450 -1.83 0.92 21.38
N LEU A 451 -2.78 0.53 20.53
CA LEU A 451 -3.90 1.39 20.09
C LEU A 451 -4.73 1.85 21.28
N LYS A 452 -5.16 0.92 22.15
CA LYS A 452 -5.87 1.25 23.41
C LYS A 452 -5.08 2.23 24.29
N PHE A 453 -3.79 1.99 24.48
CA PHE A 453 -2.93 2.87 25.26
C PHE A 453 -2.84 4.27 24.65
N ALA A 454 -2.56 4.38 23.36
CA ALA A 454 -2.43 5.67 22.67
C ALA A 454 -3.77 6.44 22.61
N THR A 455 -4.91 5.76 22.41
CA THR A 455 -6.24 6.40 22.51
C THR A 455 -6.52 6.90 23.93
N LEU A 456 -6.19 6.12 24.97
CA LEU A 456 -6.33 6.58 26.37
C LEU A 456 -5.43 7.79 26.67
N ILE A 457 -4.15 7.76 26.25
CA ILE A 457 -3.24 8.90 26.36
C ILE A 457 -3.80 10.13 25.62
N THR A 458 -4.46 9.95 24.48
CA THR A 458 -5.06 11.04 23.70
C THR A 458 -6.25 11.67 24.42
N ALA A 459 -7.13 10.87 25.03
CA ALA A 459 -8.20 11.39 25.89
C ALA A 459 -7.63 12.16 27.10
N LEU A 460 -6.52 11.70 27.68
CA LEU A 460 -5.82 12.40 28.77
C LEU A 460 -5.16 13.71 28.32
N ARG A 461 -4.64 13.80 27.08
CA ARG A 461 -4.13 15.06 26.51
C ARG A 461 -5.23 16.11 26.41
N TRP A 462 -6.40 15.75 25.89
CA TRP A 462 -7.54 16.67 25.78
C TRP A 462 -8.05 17.09 27.16
N MET A 463 -8.16 16.15 28.10
CA MET A 463 -8.48 16.47 29.50
C MET A 463 -7.44 17.43 30.13
N MET A 464 -6.16 17.30 29.79
CA MET A 464 -5.10 18.18 30.29
C MET A 464 -5.17 19.59 29.68
N LEU A 465 -5.49 19.73 28.38
CA LEU A 465 -5.72 21.04 27.76
C LEU A 465 -7.00 21.70 28.29
N TYR A 466 -8.04 20.94 28.60
CA TYR A 466 -9.27 21.45 29.22
C TYR A 466 -9.06 21.92 30.68
N LEU A 467 -8.32 21.16 31.48
CA LEU A 467 -8.13 21.46 32.91
C LEU A 467 -7.06 22.53 33.18
N PHE A 468 -6.13 22.75 32.24
CA PHE A 468 -4.96 23.62 32.43
C PHE A 468 -4.57 24.40 31.15
N PRO A 469 -5.52 25.09 30.47
CA PRO A 469 -5.30 25.74 29.17
C PRO A 469 -4.30 26.91 29.21
N ASP A 470 -4.08 27.48 30.39
CA ASP A 470 -3.15 28.56 30.70
C ASP A 470 -1.75 28.03 31.13
N SER A 471 -1.61 26.72 31.33
CA SER A 471 -0.42 26.12 31.92
C SER A 471 0.60 25.68 30.86
N ILE A 472 1.43 26.62 30.43
CA ILE A 472 2.51 26.41 29.44
C ILE A 472 3.27 25.06 29.63
N PRO A 473 3.73 24.64 30.83
CA PRO A 473 4.42 23.36 31.00
C PRO A 473 3.55 22.13 30.69
N LEU A 474 2.24 22.19 30.99
CA LEU A 474 1.29 21.10 30.73
C LEU A 474 0.84 21.08 29.27
N THR A 475 0.70 22.23 28.59
CA THR A 475 0.52 22.24 27.13
C THR A 475 1.77 21.68 26.42
N PHE A 476 2.99 22.03 26.84
CA PHE A 476 4.21 21.41 26.29
C PHE A 476 4.26 19.90 26.55
N ALA A 477 3.86 19.43 27.73
CA ALA A 477 3.69 18.00 28.00
C ALA A 477 2.64 17.37 27.06
N SER A 478 1.52 18.04 26.82
CA SER A 478 0.50 17.63 25.83
C SER A 478 1.10 17.48 24.44
N GLN A 479 1.99 18.38 24.00
CA GLN A 479 2.62 18.25 22.69
C GLN A 479 3.64 17.11 22.62
N SER A 480 4.39 16.83 23.68
CA SER A 480 5.25 15.62 23.71
C SER A 480 4.43 14.33 23.53
N LEU A 481 3.23 14.27 24.11
CA LEU A 481 2.33 13.14 24.01
C LEU A 481 1.66 13.04 22.62
N HIS A 482 1.74 14.08 21.78
CA HIS A 482 1.29 14.00 20.37
C HIS A 482 2.00 12.87 19.62
N ALA A 483 3.29 12.62 19.94
CA ALA A 483 4.05 11.53 19.35
C ALA A 483 3.45 10.14 19.65
N VAL A 484 2.79 9.98 20.81
CA VAL A 484 2.04 8.75 21.15
C VAL A 484 0.68 8.75 20.41
N SER A 485 -0.04 9.87 20.49
CA SER A 485 -1.39 10.05 19.94
C SER A 485 -1.47 9.96 18.41
N PHE A 486 -0.43 10.40 17.71
CA PHE A 486 -0.36 10.45 16.25
C PHE A 486 0.64 9.43 15.71
N ALA A 487 1.96 9.64 15.85
CA ALA A 487 2.97 8.77 15.22
C ALA A 487 2.87 7.28 15.62
N LEU A 488 2.85 6.98 16.93
CA LEU A 488 2.74 5.61 17.40
C LEU A 488 1.37 5.00 17.08
N TYR A 489 0.27 5.74 17.31
CA TYR A 489 -1.08 5.29 17.00
C TYR A 489 -1.25 4.99 15.51
N HIS A 490 -0.90 5.92 14.62
CA HIS A 490 -1.04 5.80 13.17
C HIS A 490 -0.25 4.60 12.63
N THR A 491 1.01 4.45 13.06
CA THR A 491 1.85 3.31 12.66
C THR A 491 1.29 1.99 13.18
N ALA A 492 0.83 1.94 14.45
CA ALA A 492 0.18 0.75 15.00
C ALA A 492 -1.17 0.46 14.32
N ALA A 493 -1.93 1.48 13.91
CA ALA A 493 -3.26 1.35 13.33
C ALA A 493 -3.19 0.78 11.91
N ILE A 494 -2.32 1.32 11.05
CA ILE A 494 -2.08 0.76 9.71
C ILE A 494 -1.56 -0.68 9.82
N THR A 495 -0.59 -0.93 10.70
CA THR A 495 -0.08 -2.30 10.95
C THR A 495 -1.20 -3.24 11.43
N TYR A 496 -2.12 -2.76 12.27
CA TYR A 496 -3.24 -3.54 12.76
C TYR A 496 -4.30 -3.80 11.68
N VAL A 497 -4.63 -2.80 10.85
CA VAL A 497 -5.48 -2.94 9.65
C VAL A 497 -4.91 -4.02 8.73
N PHE A 498 -3.60 -4.05 8.51
CA PHE A 498 -2.91 -5.06 7.71
C PHE A 498 -2.88 -6.46 8.34
N SER A 499 -3.25 -6.59 9.62
CA SER A 499 -3.50 -7.88 10.28
C SER A 499 -4.97 -8.32 10.26
N LEU A 500 -5.90 -7.41 9.93
CA LEU A 500 -7.34 -7.70 9.80
C LEU A 500 -7.76 -7.97 8.35
N TYR A 501 -7.03 -7.43 7.36
CA TYR A 501 -7.39 -7.45 5.95
C TYR A 501 -6.25 -7.95 5.06
N THR A 502 -6.57 -8.88 4.15
CA THR A 502 -5.67 -9.35 3.10
C THR A 502 -5.38 -8.26 2.06
N GLN A 503 -6.38 -7.45 1.72
CA GLN A 503 -6.28 -6.36 0.73
C GLN A 503 -5.69 -5.08 1.36
N LYS A 504 -4.39 -5.12 1.69
CA LYS A 504 -3.69 -4.06 2.45
C LYS A 504 -3.80 -2.67 1.80
N LYS A 505 -3.63 -2.55 0.48
CA LYS A 505 -3.76 -1.26 -0.26
C LYS A 505 -5.14 -0.62 -0.06
N LEU A 506 -6.22 -1.36 -0.34
CA LEU A 506 -7.59 -0.90 -0.17
C LEU A 506 -7.92 -0.61 1.30
N ALA A 507 -7.45 -1.45 2.21
CA ALA A 507 -7.63 -1.25 3.65
C ALA A 507 -6.91 0.02 4.18
N GLN A 508 -5.77 0.39 3.59
CA GLN A 508 -5.09 1.67 3.86
C GLN A 508 -5.90 2.86 3.32
N GLN A 509 -6.47 2.76 2.11
CA GLN A 509 -7.33 3.80 1.55
C GLN A 509 -8.59 4.03 2.41
N PHE A 510 -9.26 2.95 2.85
CA PHE A 510 -10.37 3.05 3.80
C PHE A 510 -9.94 3.59 5.17
N PHE A 511 -8.74 3.25 5.66
CA PHE A 511 -8.22 3.85 6.90
C PHE A 511 -8.02 5.37 6.77
N LEU A 512 -7.39 5.84 5.69
CA LEU A 512 -7.22 7.27 5.43
C LEU A 512 -8.57 7.98 5.22
N GLY A 513 -9.50 7.37 4.48
CA GLY A 513 -10.82 7.90 4.21
C GLY A 513 -11.74 7.96 5.44
N ILE A 514 -11.72 6.94 6.30
CA ILE A 514 -12.54 6.90 7.53
C ILE A 514 -11.94 7.78 8.63
N ALA A 515 -10.61 7.75 8.82
CA ALA A 515 -9.95 8.57 9.84
C ALA A 515 -9.84 10.04 9.38
N PHE A 516 -8.96 10.34 8.43
CA PHE A 516 -8.57 11.71 8.10
C PHE A 516 -9.60 12.42 7.21
N GLY A 517 -10.27 11.69 6.32
CA GLY A 517 -11.40 12.21 5.54
C GLY A 517 -12.63 12.44 6.41
N LEU A 518 -13.43 11.40 6.61
CA LEU A 518 -14.72 11.48 7.31
C LEU A 518 -14.57 11.90 8.78
N GLY A 519 -13.69 11.25 9.55
CA GLY A 519 -13.44 11.60 10.96
C GLY A 519 -12.88 13.01 11.13
N GLY A 520 -11.91 13.40 10.31
CA GLY A 520 -11.34 14.75 10.31
C GLY A 520 -12.36 15.83 9.95
N SER A 521 -13.20 15.62 8.92
CA SER A 521 -14.25 16.57 8.53
C SER A 521 -15.38 16.66 9.57
N VAL A 522 -15.84 15.54 10.13
CA VAL A 522 -16.86 15.55 11.19
C VAL A 522 -16.30 16.18 12.47
N GLY A 523 -15.03 15.90 12.81
CA GLY A 523 -14.31 16.57 13.89
C GLY A 523 -14.26 18.08 13.70
N ALA A 524 -13.73 18.57 12.58
CA ALA A 524 -13.60 19.99 12.31
C ALA A 524 -14.95 20.76 12.38
N LEU A 525 -16.01 20.18 11.80
CA LEU A 525 -17.36 20.75 11.85
C LEU A 525 -17.95 20.73 13.27
N LEU A 526 -17.75 19.65 14.03
CA LEU A 526 -18.21 19.53 15.41
C LEU A 526 -17.50 20.55 16.30
N SER A 527 -16.16 20.55 16.30
CA SER A 527 -15.32 21.44 17.11
C SER A 527 -15.60 22.91 16.83
N GLY A 528 -15.94 23.29 15.60
CA GLY A 528 -16.39 24.64 15.26
C GLY A 528 -17.78 25.01 15.80
N GLN A 529 -18.67 24.04 16.05
CA GLN A 529 -19.96 24.27 16.71
C GLN A 529 -19.87 24.30 18.24
N ILE A 530 -18.88 23.60 18.82
CA ILE A 530 -18.66 23.50 20.28
C ILE A 530 -17.49 24.37 20.79
N TYR A 531 -16.97 25.28 19.95
CA TYR A 531 -15.81 26.11 20.30
C TYR A 531 -16.05 26.95 21.55
N GLY A 532 -15.05 26.99 22.43
CA GLY A 532 -15.10 27.60 23.75
C GLY A 532 -14.49 26.68 24.81
N GLU A 533 -14.64 27.05 26.08
CA GLU A 533 -14.04 26.39 27.26
C GLU A 533 -14.13 24.85 27.20
N ASN A 534 -15.31 24.31 26.86
CA ASN A 534 -15.63 22.89 26.95
C ASN A 534 -15.21 22.06 25.72
N MET A 535 -14.60 22.65 24.68
CA MET A 535 -14.24 21.95 23.43
C MET A 535 -13.37 20.71 23.71
N PHE A 536 -12.26 20.87 24.43
CA PHE A 536 -11.36 19.75 24.75
C PHE A 536 -11.94 18.76 25.79
N LEU A 537 -12.92 19.16 26.61
CA LEU A 537 -13.65 18.22 27.47
C LEU A 537 -14.51 17.27 26.62
N ILE A 538 -15.23 17.80 25.64
CA ILE A 538 -16.07 17.00 24.73
C ILE A 538 -15.18 16.08 23.87
N GLU A 539 -14.03 16.57 23.40
CA GLU A 539 -13.06 15.75 22.66
C GLU A 539 -12.44 14.65 23.55
N ALA A 540 -12.11 14.94 24.81
CA ALA A 540 -11.68 13.93 25.78
C ALA A 540 -12.74 12.82 25.95
N ILE A 541 -14.02 13.18 26.04
CA ILE A 541 -15.14 12.24 26.12
C ILE A 541 -15.25 11.40 24.84
N ILE A 542 -15.21 12.02 23.65
CA ILE A 542 -15.28 11.33 22.35
C ILE A 542 -14.12 10.33 22.19
N THR A 543 -12.89 10.75 22.50
CA THR A 543 -11.72 9.87 22.45
C THR A 543 -11.78 8.77 23.53
N PHE A 544 -12.35 9.04 24.72
CA PHE A 544 -12.59 7.99 25.73
C PHE A 544 -13.67 6.97 25.29
N ILE A 545 -14.70 7.42 24.56
CA ILE A 545 -15.66 6.51 23.92
C ILE A 545 -14.95 5.66 22.85
N SER A 546 -14.04 6.22 22.05
CA SER A 546 -13.19 5.42 21.15
C SER A 546 -12.41 4.34 21.90
N PHE A 547 -11.80 4.68 23.03
CA PHE A 547 -11.10 3.71 23.89
C PHE A 547 -12.05 2.60 24.35
N MET A 548 -13.26 2.93 24.85
CA MET A 548 -14.28 1.93 25.22
C MET A 548 -14.71 1.04 24.04
N VAL A 549 -14.93 1.61 22.85
CA VAL A 549 -15.29 0.87 21.64
C VAL A 549 -14.17 -0.10 21.21
N SER A 550 -12.90 0.25 21.40
CA SER A 550 -11.78 -0.66 21.12
C SER A 550 -11.74 -1.90 22.04
N TRP A 551 -12.28 -1.82 23.26
CA TRP A 551 -12.50 -2.99 24.13
C TRP A 551 -13.66 -3.87 23.64
N VAL A 552 -14.71 -3.28 23.05
CA VAL A 552 -15.78 -4.04 22.38
C VAL A 552 -15.21 -4.81 21.18
N HIS A 553 -14.33 -4.19 20.39
CA HIS A 553 -13.60 -4.86 19.32
C HIS A 553 -12.74 -6.01 19.85
N GLN A 554 -11.98 -5.83 20.94
CA GLN A 554 -11.20 -6.92 21.55
C GLN A 554 -12.07 -8.12 21.94
N LYS A 555 -13.22 -7.88 22.61
CA LYS A 555 -14.13 -8.96 23.01
C LYS A 555 -14.74 -9.68 21.80
N ARG A 556 -15.17 -8.94 20.77
CA ARG A 556 -15.78 -9.53 19.57
C ARG A 556 -14.76 -10.27 18.70
N ARG A 557 -13.50 -9.83 18.66
CA ARG A 557 -12.42 -10.50 17.91
C ARG A 557 -12.22 -11.95 18.34
N ILE A 558 -12.33 -12.27 19.63
CA ILE A 558 -12.24 -13.65 20.13
C ILE A 558 -13.31 -14.53 19.46
N VAL A 559 -14.54 -14.01 19.32
CA VAL A 559 -15.69 -14.68 18.67
C VAL A 559 -15.61 -14.67 17.13
N TYR A 560 -14.55 -14.11 16.55
CA TYR A 560 -14.27 -14.12 15.10
C TYR A 560 -13.02 -14.95 14.74
N GLU A 561 -12.30 -15.47 15.75
CA GLU A 561 -11.07 -16.25 15.63
C GLU A 561 -11.20 -17.66 16.25
N THR A 562 -12.41 -18.01 16.72
CA THR A 562 -12.88 -19.34 17.14
C THR A 562 -14.07 -19.75 16.29
#